data_AF-A0AAE3K2P6-F1
#
_entry.id   AF-A0AAE3K2P6-F1
#
_cell.length_a   1.000
_cell.length_b   1.000
_cell.length_c   1.000
_cell.angle_alpha   90.00
_cell.angle_beta   90.00
_cell.angle_gamma   90.00
#
_symmetry.space_group_name_H-M   'P 1'
#
loop_
_entity.id
_entity.type
_entity.pdbx_description
1 polymer ?
#
loop_
_entity_poly.entity_id
_entity_poly.type
_entity_poly.pdbx_seq_one_letter_code
_entity_poly.pdbx_strand_id
1 'polypeptide(L)'
;MKKSYVILGFALMALSIFAVIYVYTGIKPITNVLNPNETFNFKVDQPSVVLFRDVAPVNFSFHNLTVIREGNDIVVQGYNGSIVVINNTTHPVTLKYTVIAENVSFGLDFALLIIIFVIGAGLVVIGAKR
;
A
#
# COMPACT_ATOMS: atom_id res chain seq x y z
N MET A 1 -29.04 13.24 -27.46
CA MET A 1 -27.74 13.66 -26.87
C MET A 1 -27.77 13.80 -25.34
N LYS A 2 -28.78 14.42 -24.71
CA LYS A 2 -28.82 14.66 -23.24
C LYS A 2 -28.68 13.42 -22.34
N LYS A 3 -29.40 12.33 -22.66
CA LYS A 3 -29.29 11.05 -21.92
C LYS A 3 -27.88 10.45 -21.97
N SER A 4 -27.13 10.70 -23.06
CA SER A 4 -25.76 10.21 -23.21
C SER A 4 -24.80 10.90 -22.24
N TYR A 5 -24.99 12.19 -21.94
CA TYR A 5 -24.20 12.91 -20.93
C TYR A 5 -24.45 12.41 -19.51
N VAL A 6 -25.71 12.08 -19.18
CA VAL A 6 -26.06 11.50 -17.87
C VAL A 6 -25.41 10.12 -17.70
N ILE A 7 -25.51 9.24 -18.71
CA ILE A 7 -24.88 7.91 -18.68
C ILE A 7 -23.35 8.01 -18.59
N LEU A 8 -22.74 8.89 -19.39
CA LEU A 8 -21.29 9.10 -19.38
C LEU A 8 -20.79 9.67 -18.04
N GLY A 9 -21.54 10.61 -17.44
CA GLY A 9 -21.21 11.19 -16.15
C GLY A 9 -21.23 10.14 -15.02
N PHE A 10 -22.26 9.29 -14.98
CA PHE A 10 -22.30 8.18 -14.02
C PHE A 10 -21.18 7.17 -14.24
N ALA A 11 -20.81 6.87 -15.50
CA ALA A 11 -19.70 5.97 -15.80
C ALA A 11 -18.36 6.50 -15.28
N LEU A 12 -18.08 7.80 -15.44
CA LEU A 12 -16.85 8.43 -14.93
C LEU A 12 -16.81 8.47 -13.40
N MET A 13 -17.95 8.73 -12.75
CA MET A 13 -18.06 8.68 -11.29
C MET A 13 -17.85 7.25 -10.76
N ALA A 14 -18.43 6.25 -11.42
CA ALA A 14 -18.25 4.84 -11.02
C ALA A 14 -16.80 4.39 -11.21
N LEU A 15 -16.17 4.76 -12.34
CA LEU A 15 -14.78 4.41 -12.64
C LEU A 15 -13.80 5.03 -11.64
N SER A 16 -14.01 6.28 -11.23
CA SER A 16 -13.16 6.93 -10.23
C SER A 16 -13.29 6.28 -8.85
N ILE A 17 -14.49 5.92 -8.41
CA ILE A 17 -14.71 5.17 -7.16
C ILE A 17 -14.02 3.80 -7.23
N PHE A 18 -14.18 3.08 -8.34
CA PHE A 18 -13.56 1.75 -8.51
C PHE A 18 -12.03 1.82 -8.47
N ALA A 19 -11.45 2.83 -9.11
CA ALA A 19 -10.01 3.04 -9.11
C ALA A 19 -9.48 3.34 -7.70
N VAL A 20 -10.18 4.17 -6.90
CA VAL A 20 -9.81 4.42 -5.49
C VAL A 20 -9.83 3.12 -4.69
N ILE A 21 -10.89 2.31 -4.82
CA ILE A 21 -11.01 1.04 -4.10
C ILE A 21 -9.90 0.08 -4.52
N TYR A 22 -9.61 -0.04 -5.81
CA TYR A 22 -8.57 -0.91 -6.34
C TYR A 22 -7.18 -0.52 -5.79
N VAL A 23 -6.86 0.78 -5.79
CA VAL A 23 -5.59 1.28 -5.25
C VAL A 23 -5.49 1.02 -3.74
N TYR A 24 -6.58 1.23 -2.98
CA TYR A 24 -6.57 1.06 -1.52
C TYR A 24 -6.51 -0.43 -1.10
N THR A 25 -7.18 -1.31 -1.84
CA THR A 25 -7.21 -2.76 -1.55
C THR A 25 -5.97 -3.51 -2.05
N GLY A 26 -5.11 -2.86 -2.84
CA GLY A 26 -3.87 -3.44 -3.35
C GLY A 26 -2.79 -3.63 -2.28
N ILE A 27 -2.87 -2.92 -1.16
CA ILE A 27 -1.90 -3.02 -0.06
C ILE A 27 -2.29 -4.21 0.83
N LYS A 28 -1.83 -5.41 0.47
CA LYS A 28 -2.02 -6.62 1.27
C LYS A 28 -0.76 -6.97 2.06
N PRO A 29 -0.88 -7.44 3.31
CA PRO A 29 0.27 -7.93 4.06
C PRO A 29 0.83 -9.18 3.37
N ILE A 30 2.14 -9.18 3.19
CA ILE A 30 2.91 -10.34 2.76
C ILE A 30 3.15 -11.21 3.98
N THR A 31 2.99 -12.52 3.82
CA THR A 31 3.19 -13.50 4.88
C THR A 31 4.25 -14.50 4.45
N ASN A 32 5.34 -14.60 5.20
CA ASN A 32 6.39 -15.60 5.00
C ASN A 32 6.53 -16.47 6.25
N VAL A 33 6.66 -17.77 6.08
CA VAL A 33 6.96 -18.70 7.17
C VAL A 33 8.46 -18.95 7.15
N LEU A 34 9.13 -18.62 8.25
CA LEU A 34 10.56 -18.84 8.44
C LEU A 34 10.76 -20.07 9.32
N ASN A 35 11.41 -21.09 8.79
CA ASN A 35 11.80 -22.26 9.57
C ASN A 35 12.91 -21.91 10.58
N PRO A 36 13.16 -22.76 11.58
CA PRO A 36 14.28 -22.58 12.51
C PRO A 36 15.62 -22.38 11.78
N ASN A 37 16.39 -21.38 12.22
CA ASN A 37 17.67 -20.94 11.64
C ASN A 37 17.59 -20.40 10.19
N GLU A 38 16.39 -20.21 9.64
CA GLU A 38 16.21 -19.61 8.33
C GLU A 38 16.41 -18.09 8.40
N THR A 39 17.00 -17.53 7.35
CA THR A 39 17.26 -16.11 7.21
C THR A 39 16.46 -15.55 6.04
N PHE A 40 15.66 -14.52 6.30
CA PHE A 40 14.99 -13.73 5.30
C PHE A 40 15.72 -12.42 5.07
N ASN A 41 16.10 -12.17 3.82
CA ASN A 41 16.76 -10.95 3.40
C ASN A 41 15.80 -10.12 2.55
N PHE A 42 15.62 -8.87 2.92
CA PHE A 42 14.79 -7.92 2.20
C PHE A 42 15.60 -6.68 1.86
N LYS A 43 15.60 -6.31 0.57
CA LYS A 43 16.27 -5.11 0.07
C LYS A 43 15.25 -4.00 -0.14
N VAL A 44 15.59 -2.81 0.32
CA VAL A 44 14.81 -1.58 0.12
C VAL A 44 15.48 -0.77 -0.98
N ASP A 45 15.29 -1.17 -2.24
CA ASP A 45 15.99 -0.55 -3.38
C ASP A 45 15.39 0.82 -3.77
N GLN A 46 14.14 1.08 -3.39
CA GLN A 46 13.43 2.35 -3.61
C GLN A 46 12.90 2.92 -2.29
N PRO A 47 12.66 4.25 -2.19
CA PRO A 47 12.06 4.85 -1.00
C PRO A 47 10.80 4.10 -0.58
N SER A 48 10.83 3.48 0.60
CA SER A 48 9.74 2.62 1.09
C SER A 48 9.62 2.68 2.59
N VAL A 49 8.40 2.46 3.06
CA VAL A 49 8.06 2.13 4.44
C VAL A 49 7.68 0.65 4.49
N VAL A 50 8.35 -0.12 5.34
CA VAL A 50 8.04 -1.52 5.62
C VAL A 50 7.49 -1.62 7.03
N LEU A 51 6.27 -2.13 7.16
CA LEU A 51 5.61 -2.35 8.44
C LEU A 51 5.61 -3.84 8.74
N PHE A 52 6.38 -4.28 9.72
CA PHE A 52 6.29 -5.62 10.30
C PHE A 52 5.30 -5.60 11.46
N ARG A 53 4.38 -6.56 11.49
CA ARG A 53 3.37 -6.69 12.55
C ARG A 53 3.58 -7.96 13.36
N ASP A 54 3.30 -7.89 14.65
CA ASP A 54 3.36 -9.03 15.58
C ASP A 54 4.71 -9.76 15.55
N VAL A 55 5.82 -9.02 15.52
CA VAL A 55 7.17 -9.57 15.39
C VAL A 55 7.71 -10.09 16.72
N ALA A 56 7.35 -11.33 17.06
CA ALA A 56 7.91 -12.06 18.20
C ALA A 56 8.20 -13.54 17.82
N PRO A 57 9.36 -14.13 18.17
CA PRO A 57 10.63 -13.57 18.63
C PRO A 57 11.76 -13.88 17.61
N VAL A 58 11.83 -13.10 16.53
CA VAL A 58 12.89 -13.20 15.51
C VAL A 58 13.86 -12.03 15.62
N ASN A 59 15.11 -12.25 15.25
CA ASN A 59 16.13 -11.21 15.32
C ASN A 59 16.13 -10.40 14.03
N PHE A 60 16.10 -9.07 14.16
CA PHE A 60 16.21 -8.15 13.05
C PHE A 60 17.56 -7.45 13.05
N SER A 61 18.17 -7.35 11.88
CA SER A 61 19.30 -6.46 11.62
C SER A 61 18.92 -5.51 10.49
N PHE A 62 19.18 -4.22 10.69
CA PHE A 62 18.82 -3.16 9.75
C PHE A 62 20.09 -2.42 9.34
N HIS A 63 20.26 -2.18 8.04
CA HIS A 63 21.39 -1.44 7.51
C HIS A 63 20.91 -0.28 6.65
N ASN A 64 21.38 0.94 6.98
CA ASN A 64 21.04 2.17 6.26
C ASN A 64 19.53 2.47 6.21
N LEU A 65 18.80 2.18 7.30
CA LEU A 65 17.35 2.38 7.42
C LEU A 65 17.01 3.01 8.77
N THR A 66 15.97 3.84 8.79
CA THR A 66 15.38 4.37 10.02
C THR A 66 14.40 3.35 10.57
N VAL A 67 14.45 3.10 11.88
CA VAL A 67 13.62 2.09 12.55
C VAL A 67 12.85 2.72 13.69
N ILE A 68 11.53 2.50 13.71
CA ILE A 68 10.63 2.89 14.80
C ILE A 68 9.98 1.60 15.30
N ARG A 69 10.04 1.36 16.61
CA ARG A 69 9.44 0.18 17.24
C ARG A 69 8.34 0.63 18.19
N GLU A 70 7.15 0.08 18.01
CA GLU A 70 5.98 0.35 18.86
C GLU A 70 5.39 -0.98 19.31
N GLY A 71 5.71 -1.39 20.54
CA GLY A 71 5.36 -2.71 21.06
C GLY A 71 5.91 -3.85 20.21
N ASN A 72 5.00 -4.67 19.65
CA ASN A 72 5.32 -5.80 18.79
C ASN A 72 5.36 -5.43 17.30
N ASP A 73 5.18 -4.16 16.95
CA ASP A 73 5.24 -3.71 15.56
C ASP A 73 6.56 -2.97 15.31
N ILE A 74 7.11 -3.16 14.11
CA ILE A 74 8.32 -2.48 13.65
C ILE A 74 8.02 -1.77 12.34
N VAL A 75 8.22 -0.47 12.32
CA VAL A 75 8.21 0.36 11.11
C VAL A 75 9.64 0.63 10.70
N VAL A 76 9.95 0.34 9.45
CA VAL A 76 11.26 0.59 8.85
C VAL A 76 11.07 1.51 7.66
N GLN A 77 11.85 2.57 7.57
CA GLN A 77 11.75 3.56 6.50
C GLN A 77 13.13 3.87 5.93
N GLY A 78 13.23 3.99 4.61
CA GLY A 78 14.43 4.47 3.96
C GLY A 78 14.53 4.05 2.50
N TYR A 79 15.73 4.23 1.94
CA TYR A 79 16.08 3.86 0.58
C TYR A 79 17.50 3.28 0.54
N ASN A 80 17.77 2.40 -0.43
CA ASN A 80 19.05 1.71 -0.59
C ASN A 80 19.57 1.10 0.72
N GLY A 81 18.67 0.42 1.43
CA GLY A 81 18.95 -0.23 2.70
C GLY A 81 18.60 -1.72 2.67
N SER A 82 18.94 -2.43 3.73
CA SER A 82 18.61 -3.85 3.86
C SER A 82 18.09 -4.22 5.24
N ILE A 83 17.23 -5.23 5.24
CA ILE A 83 16.64 -5.82 6.43
C ILE A 83 16.98 -7.31 6.39
N VAL A 84 17.57 -7.80 7.47
CA VAL A 84 17.88 -9.22 7.67
C VAL A 84 17.09 -9.70 8.86
N VAL A 85 16.28 -10.74 8.65
CA VAL A 85 15.46 -11.36 9.70
C VAL A 85 15.90 -12.79 9.87
N ILE A 86 16.30 -13.16 11.09
CA ILE A 86 16.79 -14.50 11.41
C ILE A 86 15.84 -15.15 12.42
N ASN A 87 15.29 -16.32 12.08
CA ASN A 87 14.53 -17.11 13.02
C ASN A 87 15.47 -17.91 13.93
N ASN A 88 15.78 -17.36 15.10
CA ASN A 88 16.61 -18.02 16.11
C ASN A 88 15.80 -18.89 17.09
N THR A 89 14.54 -19.18 16.79
CA THR A 89 13.70 -20.05 17.62
C THR A 89 13.75 -21.49 17.13
N THR A 90 13.28 -22.42 17.97
CA THR A 90 13.18 -23.84 17.63
C THR A 90 11.92 -24.19 16.82
N HIS A 91 11.05 -23.21 16.54
CA HIS A 91 9.79 -23.42 15.84
C HIS A 91 9.68 -22.51 14.61
N PRO A 92 8.84 -22.83 13.62
CA PRO A 92 8.56 -21.90 12.53
C PRO A 92 7.91 -20.61 13.03
N VAL A 93 8.34 -19.46 12.50
CA VAL A 93 7.74 -18.15 12.81
C VAL A 93 7.09 -17.58 11.56
N THR A 94 5.88 -17.04 11.71
CA THR A 94 5.18 -16.35 10.63
C THR A 94 5.52 -14.87 10.65
N LEU A 95 6.28 -14.42 9.66
CA LEU A 95 6.60 -13.02 9.43
C LEU A 95 5.49 -12.37 8.60
N LYS A 96 4.79 -11.39 9.17
CA LYS A 96 3.79 -10.59 8.46
C LYS A 96 4.31 -9.18 8.26
N TYR A 97 4.39 -8.73 7.01
CA TYR A 97 4.86 -7.39 6.72
C TYR A 97 4.17 -6.77 5.51
N THR A 98 4.07 -5.46 5.51
CA THR A 98 3.52 -4.68 4.40
C THR A 98 4.61 -3.74 3.88
N VAL A 99 4.84 -3.76 2.57
CA VAL A 99 5.75 -2.81 1.92
C VAL A 99 4.91 -1.72 1.27
N ILE A 100 5.15 -0.49 1.66
CA ILE A 100 4.53 0.71 1.11
C ILE A 100 5.64 1.47 0.41
N ALA A 101 5.72 1.39 -0.91
CA ALA A 101 6.66 2.21 -1.67
C ALA A 101 6.24 3.68 -1.54
N GLU A 102 7.12 4.58 -1.13
CA GLU A 102 6.81 6.02 -1.07
C GLU A 102 6.63 6.64 -2.47
N ASN A 103 7.05 5.92 -3.51
CA ASN A 103 6.84 6.27 -4.91
C ASN A 103 5.41 6.05 -5.40
N VAL A 104 4.48 5.52 -4.59
CA VAL A 104 3.07 5.57 -5.01
C VAL A 104 2.68 7.03 -4.95
N SER A 105 2.42 7.63 -6.10
CA SER A 105 1.93 9.00 -6.27
C SER A 105 0.50 9.14 -5.74
N PHE A 106 0.20 8.54 -4.58
CA PHE A 106 -1.11 8.35 -4.00
C PHE A 106 -1.84 9.69 -3.89
N GLY A 107 -1.11 10.77 -3.59
CA GLY A 107 -1.65 12.13 -3.58
C GLY A 107 -2.10 12.63 -4.96
N LEU A 108 -1.27 12.47 -6.00
CA LEU A 108 -1.58 12.94 -7.35
C LEU A 108 -2.63 12.05 -8.02
N ASP A 109 -2.51 10.73 -7.89
CA ASP A 109 -3.44 9.75 -8.43
C ASP A 109 -4.82 9.93 -7.79
N PHE A 110 -4.88 10.13 -6.47
CA PHE A 110 -6.13 10.42 -5.77
C PHE A 110 -6.72 11.78 -6.17
N ALA A 111 -5.90 12.82 -6.32
CA ALA A 111 -6.35 14.13 -6.79
C ALA A 111 -6.94 14.05 -8.21
N LEU A 112 -6.30 13.30 -9.12
CA LEU A 112 -6.82 13.06 -10.47
C LEU A 112 -8.16 12.31 -10.43
N LEU A 113 -8.29 11.31 -9.57
CA LEU A 113 -9.56 10.58 -9.40
C LEU A 113 -10.69 11.48 -8.87
N ILE A 114 -10.39 12.42 -7.97
CA ILE A 114 -11.36 13.44 -7.54
C ILE A 114 -11.78 14.33 -8.71
N ILE A 115 -10.82 14.80 -9.53
CA ILE A 115 -11.12 15.63 -10.69
C ILE A 115 -12.04 14.88 -11.67
N ILE A 116 -11.76 13.61 -11.96
CA ILE A 116 -12.59 12.76 -12.83
C ILE A 116 -14.01 12.62 -12.26
N PHE A 117 -14.14 12.42 -10.94
CA PHE A 117 -15.43 12.33 -10.27
C PHE A 117 -16.24 13.63 -10.41
N VAL A 118 -15.61 14.79 -10.19
CA VAL A 118 -16.25 16.11 -10.32
C VAL A 118 -16.68 16.39 -11.76
N ILE A 119 -15.85 16.04 -12.76
CA ILE A 119 -16.22 16.14 -14.18
C ILE A 119 -17.45 15.27 -14.48
N GLY A 120 -17.46 14.02 -13.98
CA GLY A 120 -18.61 13.12 -14.10
C GLY A 120 -19.88 13.72 -13.52
N ALA A 121 -19.82 14.28 -12.31
CA ALA A 121 -20.94 14.96 -11.67
C ALA A 121 -21.43 16.17 -12.49
N GLY A 122 -20.51 16.98 -13.02
CA GLY A 122 -20.84 18.12 -13.90
C GLY A 122 -21.59 17.68 -15.16
N LEU A 123 -21.18 16.59 -15.80
CA LEU A 123 -21.86 16.02 -16.96
C LEU A 123 -23.29 15.54 -16.64
N VAL A 124 -23.49 14.94 -15.46
CA VAL A 124 -24.83 14.56 -14.99
C VAL A 124 -25.71 15.80 -14.82
N VAL A 125 -25.21 16.87 -14.20
CA VAL A 125 -25.96 18.13 -14.01
C VAL A 125 -26.34 18.77 -15.35
N ILE A 126 -25.40 18.83 -16.31
CA ILE A 126 -25.64 19.36 -17.66
C ILE A 126 -26.67 18.51 -18.41
N GLY A 127 -26.58 17.18 -18.31
CA GLY A 127 -27.51 16.26 -18.96
C GLY A 127 -28.90 16.23 -18.33
N ALA A 128 -29.01 16.56 -17.04
CA ALA A 128 -30.25 16.55 -16.25
C ALA A 128 -30.99 17.90 -16.26
N LYS A 129 -30.28 19.03 -16.42
CA LYS A 129 -30.93 20.33 -16.65
C LYS A 129 -31.59 20.32 -18.04
N ARG A 130 -32.88 20.66 -18.04
CA ARG A 130 -33.75 20.76 -19.22
C ARG A 130 -33.13 21.59 -20.32
#